data_AF-A0A7S0FES3-F1
#
_entry.id   AF-A0A7S0FES3-F1
#
_cell.length_a   1.000
_cell.length_b   1.000
_cell.length_c   1.000
_cell.angle_alpha   90.00
_cell.angle_beta   90.00
_cell.angle_gamma   90.00
#
_symmetry.space_group_name_H-M   'P 1'
#
loop_
_entity.id
_entity.type
_entity.pdbx_description
1 polymer ?
#
loop_
_entity_poly.entity_id
_entity_poly.type
_entity_poly.pdbx_seq_one_letter_code
_entity_poly.pdbx_strand_id
1 'polypeptide(L)'
;DAGAARSSHGVDFRRSSAPASSPPIAVEAAEVTETVQHTDAQPAGLASKGSATHGSGKCKPCVFVSSAMACAYGEECKFCHYRHNRYSNRRPCKVARERQRILLCKALGSVSL
;
A
#
# COMPACT_ATOMS: atom_id res chain seq x y z
N ASP A 1 -56.36 13.65 9.21
CA ASP A 1 -56.29 12.86 10.46
C ASP A 1 -55.52 11.58 10.17
N ALA A 2 -54.69 11.13 11.13
CA ALA A 2 -53.66 10.09 11.06
C ALA A 2 -52.41 10.42 10.20
N GLY A 3 -51.17 10.31 10.67
CA GLY A 3 -50.63 9.73 11.89
C GLY A 3 -49.29 9.03 11.58
N ALA A 4 -48.22 9.47 12.27
CA ALA A 4 -46.81 9.03 12.30
C ALA A 4 -46.51 7.54 11.95
N ALA A 5 -45.34 7.19 11.40
CA ALA A 5 -44.10 7.09 12.19
C ALA A 5 -42.81 7.08 11.35
N ARG A 6 -41.85 7.93 11.76
CA ARG A 6 -40.45 7.92 11.31
C ARG A 6 -39.67 7.09 12.32
N SER A 7 -39.11 5.96 11.90
CA SER A 7 -38.37 5.07 12.80
C SER A 7 -36.92 5.54 12.93
N SER A 8 -36.62 6.08 14.11
CA SER A 8 -35.30 6.54 14.54
C SER A 8 -34.49 5.38 15.13
N HIS A 9 -33.55 4.84 14.36
CA HIS A 9 -32.50 4.00 14.94
C HIS A 9 -31.39 4.89 15.51
N GLY A 10 -31.56 5.28 16.77
CA GLY A 10 -30.50 5.83 17.61
C GLY A 10 -29.52 4.71 17.96
N VAL A 11 -28.27 4.84 17.53
CA VAL A 11 -27.17 4.03 18.04
C VAL A 11 -26.40 4.86 19.04
N ASP A 12 -26.66 4.59 20.31
CA ASP A 12 -25.97 5.19 21.44
C ASP A 12 -24.51 4.74 21.47
N PHE A 13 -23.64 5.49 20.79
CA PHE A 13 -22.19 5.34 20.89
C PHE A 13 -21.78 5.77 22.30
N ARG A 14 -21.82 4.83 23.25
CA ARG A 14 -21.35 5.02 24.62
C ARG A 14 -19.92 5.56 24.58
N ARG A 15 -19.81 6.85 24.89
CA ARG A 15 -18.57 7.58 25.14
C ARG A 15 -17.99 7.05 26.45
N SER A 16 -17.11 6.06 26.35
CA SER A 16 -16.35 5.58 27.51
C SER A 16 -15.19 6.53 27.78
N SER A 17 -15.35 7.32 28.84
CA SER A 17 -14.35 8.19 29.41
C SER A 17 -13.16 7.39 29.99
N ALA A 18 -11.97 7.95 29.83
CA ALA A 18 -10.74 7.51 30.46
C ALA A 18 -10.80 7.59 32.01
N PRO A 19 -9.92 6.86 32.69
CA PRO A 19 -9.29 7.40 33.90
C PRO A 19 -7.76 7.52 33.76
N ALA A 20 -7.25 8.40 34.60
CA ALA A 20 -5.94 9.04 34.56
C ALA A 20 -4.85 8.30 35.37
N SER A 21 -3.69 8.98 35.43
CA SER A 21 -2.65 8.99 36.48
C SER A 21 -1.54 7.94 36.45
N SER A 22 -0.34 8.48 36.20
CA SER A 22 1.02 7.93 36.26
C SER A 22 1.46 7.53 37.69
N PRO A 23 2.58 6.80 37.83
CA PRO A 23 3.85 7.49 38.14
C PRO A 23 5.09 7.01 37.35
N PRO A 24 6.18 7.81 37.34
CA PRO A 24 7.45 7.48 36.72
C PRO A 24 8.28 6.55 37.63
N ILE A 25 8.78 5.45 37.07
CA ILE A 25 9.76 4.61 37.76
C ILE A 25 11.12 4.91 37.13
N ALA A 26 11.92 5.66 37.87
CA ALA A 26 13.35 5.79 37.64
C ALA A 26 14.05 4.53 38.13
N VAL A 27 14.79 3.86 37.24
CA VAL A 27 15.83 2.91 37.62
C VAL A 27 17.10 3.29 36.89
N GLU A 28 18.13 3.54 37.70
CA GLU A 28 19.46 3.99 37.30
C GLU A 28 20.31 2.85 36.69
N ALA A 29 21.23 3.29 35.85
CA ALA A 29 22.53 2.72 35.47
C ALA A 29 22.85 1.27 35.87
N ALA A 30 22.86 0.40 34.85
CA ALA A 30 23.81 -0.69 34.76
C ALA A 30 24.35 -0.72 33.33
N GLU A 31 25.64 -0.40 33.18
CA GLU A 31 26.42 -0.61 31.96
C GLU A 31 26.40 -2.10 31.60
N VAL A 32 25.75 -2.42 30.49
CA VAL A 32 25.88 -3.73 29.84
C VAL A 32 26.27 -3.46 28.40
N THR A 33 27.58 -3.47 28.17
CA THR A 33 28.18 -3.59 26.84
C THR A 33 27.90 -5.00 26.33
N GLU A 34 26.82 -5.15 25.58
CA GLU A 34 26.58 -6.35 24.80
C GLU A 34 26.11 -5.92 23.42
N THR A 35 26.88 -6.31 22.42
CA THR A 35 26.60 -6.10 21.00
C THR A 35 25.21 -6.66 20.69
N VAL A 36 24.21 -5.79 20.64
CA VAL A 36 22.92 -6.13 20.04
C VAL A 36 23.22 -6.29 18.55
N GLN A 37 23.55 -7.51 18.16
CA GLN A 37 23.44 -7.96 16.79
C GLN A 37 21.96 -7.80 16.45
N HIS A 38 21.64 -6.63 15.90
CA HIS A 38 20.41 -6.39 15.19
C HIS A 38 20.46 -7.37 14.02
N THR A 39 19.94 -8.57 14.24
CA THR A 39 19.51 -9.42 13.15
C THR A 39 18.26 -8.73 12.60
N ASP A 40 18.51 -7.64 11.87
CA ASP A 40 17.69 -7.19 10.77
C ASP A 40 17.65 -8.37 9.80
N ALA A 41 16.87 -9.39 10.16
CA ALA A 41 16.21 -10.25 9.21
C ALA A 41 15.22 -9.36 8.45
N GLN A 42 15.78 -8.40 7.70
CA GLN A 42 15.14 -7.86 6.52
C GLN A 42 14.66 -9.10 5.78
N PRO A 43 13.35 -9.26 5.54
CA PRO A 43 12.86 -10.44 4.85
C PRO A 43 13.62 -10.51 3.52
N ALA A 44 14.52 -11.49 3.43
CA ALA A 44 15.55 -11.66 2.41
C ALA A 44 14.95 -12.06 1.04
N GLY A 45 13.87 -11.39 0.64
CA GLY A 45 13.11 -11.68 -0.58
C GLY A 45 12.29 -10.49 -1.11
N LEU A 46 12.37 -9.31 -0.49
CA LEU A 46 11.67 -8.11 -0.98
C LEU A 46 12.46 -7.31 -2.02
N ALA A 47 13.77 -7.49 -2.11
CA ALA A 47 14.59 -6.80 -3.10
C ALA A 47 14.78 -7.71 -4.32
N SER A 48 14.45 -7.17 -5.49
CA SER A 48 14.70 -7.81 -6.78
C SER A 48 15.52 -6.89 -7.68
N LYS A 49 16.12 -7.41 -8.76
CA LYS A 49 16.80 -6.60 -9.79
C LYS A 49 15.92 -5.45 -10.29
N GLY A 50 14.61 -5.70 -10.45
CA GLY A 50 13.62 -4.70 -10.85
C GLY A 50 13.28 -3.63 -9.81
N SER A 51 13.75 -3.79 -8.58
CA SER A 51 13.54 -2.86 -7.47
C SER A 51 14.57 -1.74 -7.41
N ALA A 52 15.61 -1.76 -8.27
CA ALA A 52 16.68 -0.76 -8.28
C ALA A 52 16.18 0.69 -8.46
N THR A 53 15.12 0.90 -9.24
CA THR A 53 14.52 2.23 -9.47
C THR A 53 13.38 2.54 -8.51
N HIS A 54 13.19 1.76 -7.44
CA HIS A 54 12.08 1.91 -6.50
C HIS A 54 12.08 3.29 -5.82
N GLY A 55 13.23 3.75 -5.32
CA GLY A 55 13.35 5.07 -4.67
C GLY A 55 12.99 6.25 -5.58
N SER A 56 13.11 6.07 -6.90
CA SER A 56 12.73 7.09 -7.90
C SER A 56 11.24 7.06 -8.28
N GLY A 57 10.48 6.05 -7.82
CA GLY A 57 9.08 5.83 -8.21
C GLY A 57 8.87 5.30 -9.63
N LYS A 58 9.93 5.10 -10.43
CA LYS A 58 9.87 4.63 -11.82
C LYS A 58 9.85 3.10 -11.97
N CYS A 59 9.91 2.38 -10.87
CA CYS A 59 9.91 0.92 -10.88
C CYS A 59 8.55 0.35 -11.32
N LYS A 60 8.55 -0.89 -11.82
CA LYS A 60 7.33 -1.61 -12.21
C LYS A 60 7.04 -2.73 -11.21
N PRO A 61 5.88 -2.76 -10.53
CA PRO A 61 5.57 -3.76 -9.52
C PRO A 61 5.42 -5.17 -10.10
N CYS A 62 5.93 -6.17 -9.39
CA CYS A 62 5.79 -7.59 -9.73
C CYS A 62 4.36 -8.05 -9.45
N VAL A 63 3.70 -8.64 -10.45
CA VAL A 63 2.32 -9.14 -10.30
C VAL A 63 2.26 -10.33 -9.33
N PHE A 64 3.30 -11.16 -9.32
CA PHE A 64 3.33 -12.42 -8.58
C PHE A 64 3.72 -12.29 -7.10
N VAL A 65 4.41 -11.20 -6.71
CA VAL A 65 4.86 -11.03 -5.31
C VAL A 65 3.71 -10.96 -4.29
N SER A 66 2.52 -10.51 -4.71
CA SER A 66 1.32 -10.48 -3.87
C SER A 66 0.22 -11.42 -4.37
N SER A 67 0.56 -12.31 -5.31
CA SER A 67 -0.35 -13.34 -5.81
C SER A 67 -0.28 -14.57 -4.92
N ALA A 68 -1.25 -15.48 -5.04
CA ALA A 68 -1.20 -16.78 -4.37
C ALA A 68 -0.02 -17.64 -4.87
N MET A 69 0.35 -17.46 -6.14
CA MET A 69 1.55 -18.04 -6.73
C MET A 69 2.68 -17.02 -6.60
N ALA A 70 3.56 -17.23 -5.61
CA ALA A 70 4.71 -16.38 -5.35
C ALA A 70 5.58 -16.18 -6.61
N CYS A 71 6.44 -15.15 -6.62
CA CYS A 71 7.30 -14.89 -7.77
C CYS A 71 8.36 -15.99 -7.93
N ALA A 72 8.33 -16.72 -9.04
CA ALA A 72 9.27 -17.78 -9.35
C ALA A 72 10.72 -17.30 -9.56
N TYR A 73 10.93 -16.02 -9.88
CA TYR A 73 12.24 -15.45 -10.20
C TYR A 73 13.00 -14.94 -8.97
N GLY A 74 12.37 -14.88 -7.79
CA GLY A 74 13.00 -14.38 -6.57
C GLY A 74 13.72 -13.03 -6.77
N GLU A 75 14.98 -12.98 -6.38
CA GLU A 75 15.85 -11.79 -6.49
C GLU A 75 16.17 -11.39 -7.93
N GLU A 76 16.13 -12.33 -8.88
CA GLU A 76 16.40 -12.06 -10.29
C GLU A 76 15.21 -11.44 -11.03
N CYS A 77 14.08 -11.31 -10.36
CA CYS A 77 12.88 -10.72 -10.94
C CYS A 77 13.15 -9.31 -11.47
N LYS A 78 12.80 -9.07 -12.74
CA LYS A 78 12.91 -7.76 -13.40
C LYS A 78 11.85 -6.75 -12.93
N PHE A 79 10.97 -7.15 -12.02
CA PHE A 79 9.91 -6.33 -11.47
C PHE A 79 10.11 -6.12 -9.98
N CYS A 80 9.66 -4.96 -9.49
CA CYS A 80 9.78 -4.52 -8.13
C CYS A 80 8.96 -5.40 -7.16
N HIS A 81 9.60 -5.87 -6.10
CA HIS A 81 8.98 -6.70 -5.07
C HIS A 81 8.47 -5.90 -3.86
N TYR A 82 8.79 -4.60 -3.77
CA TYR A 82 8.24 -3.70 -2.76
C TYR A 82 6.72 -3.54 -2.87
N ARG A 83 6.07 -3.09 -1.79
CA ARG A 83 4.63 -2.86 -1.79
C ARG A 83 4.28 -1.67 -2.67
N HIS A 84 3.32 -1.88 -3.58
CA HIS A 84 2.80 -0.85 -4.47
C HIS A 84 1.27 -0.83 -4.42
N ASN A 85 0.68 0.36 -4.46
CA ASN A 85 -0.75 0.51 -4.72
C ASN A 85 -1.02 0.20 -6.19
N ARG A 86 -1.67 -0.96 -6.46
CA ARG A 86 -2.00 -1.38 -7.82
C ARG A 86 -3.33 -0.83 -8.34
N TYR A 87 -4.13 -0.17 -7.50
CA TYR A 87 -5.46 0.30 -7.89
C TYR A 87 -5.38 1.33 -9.03
N SER A 88 -4.41 2.25 -8.97
CA SER A 88 -4.19 3.27 -10.00
C SER A 88 -3.53 2.74 -11.28
N ASN A 89 -2.87 1.58 -11.21
CA ASN A 89 -2.07 1.01 -12.31
C ASN A 89 -2.80 -0.12 -13.06
N ARG A 90 -4.11 -0.29 -12.83
CA ARG A 90 -4.88 -1.29 -13.58
C ARG A 90 -4.97 -0.89 -15.04
N ARG A 91 -4.60 -1.82 -15.92
CA ARG A 91 -4.76 -1.64 -17.36
C ARG A 91 -6.25 -1.43 -17.67
N PRO A 92 -6.64 -0.30 -18.31
CA PRO A 92 -8.03 -0.08 -18.67
C PRO A 92 -8.55 -1.16 -19.63
N CYS A 93 -9.87 -1.39 -19.62
CA CYS A 93 -10.52 -2.31 -20.55
C CYS A 93 -10.36 -1.83 -22.01
N LYS A 94 -10.61 -2.71 -23.00
CA LYS A 94 -10.42 -2.40 -24.42
C LYS A 94 -11.13 -1.09 -24.83
N VAL A 95 -12.40 -0.94 -24.44
CA VAL A 95 -13.24 0.24 -24.74
C VAL A 95 -12.65 1.50 -24.10
N ALA A 96 -12.25 1.44 -22.83
CA ALA A 96 -11.65 2.58 -22.14
C ALA A 96 -10.30 3.00 -22.76
N ARG A 97 -9.46 2.03 -23.18
CA ARG A 97 -8.20 2.33 -23.88
C ARG A 97 -8.44 2.98 -25.23
N GLU A 98 -9.43 2.50 -26.00
CA GLU A 98 -9.77 3.09 -27.30
C GLU A 98 -10.26 4.54 -27.12
N ARG A 99 -11.15 4.78 -26.15
CA ARG A 99 -11.61 6.13 -25.82
C ARG A 99 -10.44 7.05 -25.43
N GLN A 100 -9.51 6.57 -24.59
CA GLN A 100 -8.30 7.32 -24.23
C GLN A 100 -7.43 7.61 -25.46
N ARG A 101 -7.23 6.65 -26.36
CA ARG A 101 -6.47 6.84 -27.61
C ARG A 101 -7.09 7.91 -28.50
N ILE A 102 -8.41 7.88 -28.71
CA ILE A 102 -9.13 8.88 -29.51
C ILE A 102 -8.99 10.27 -28.87
N LEU A 103 -9.18 10.39 -27.56
CA LEU A 103 -9.05 11.67 -26.85
C LEU A 103 -7.63 12.23 -26.94
N LEU A 104 -6.61 11.39 -26.75
CA LEU A 104 -5.20 11.79 -26.88
C LEU A 104 -4.86 12.18 -28.32
N CYS A 105 -5.30 11.41 -29.31
CA CYS A 105 -5.12 11.74 -30.74
C CYS A 105 -5.73 13.11 -31.07
N LYS A 106 -6.96 13.38 -30.60
CA LYS A 106 -7.62 14.69 -30.75
C LYS A 106 -6.87 15.82 -30.04
N ALA A 107 -6.37 15.58 -28.82
CA ALA A 107 -5.67 16.58 -28.03
C ALA A 107 -4.26 16.90 -28.54
N LEU A 108 -3.57 15.91 -29.12
CA LEU A 108 -2.20 16.02 -29.62
C LEU A 108 -2.13 16.33 -31.13
N GLY A 109 -3.27 16.45 -31.82
CA GLY A 109 -3.35 16.85 -33.23
C GLY A 109 -2.71 15.88 -34.22
N SER A 110 -2.41 14.64 -33.81
CA SER A 110 -1.70 13.66 -34.63
C SER A 110 -2.69 12.78 -35.39
N VAL A 111 -3.20 13.30 -36.51
CA VAL A 111 -4.07 12.57 -37.44
C VAL A 111 -3.32 11.38 -38.04
N SER A 112 -3.92 10.20 -37.92
CA SER A 112 -4.07 9.20 -39.00
C SER A 112 -5.13 8.19 -38.56
N LEU A 113 -6.29 8.28 -39.22
CA LEU A 113 -7.40 7.31 -39.18
C LEU A 113 -6.96 6.00 -39.85
#